data_AF-A0A7C5I0V4-F1
#
_entry.id   AF-A0A7C5I0V4-F1
#
_cell.length_a   1.000
_cell.length_b   1.000
_cell.length_c   1.000
_cell.angle_alpha   90.00
_cell.angle_beta   90.00
_cell.angle_gamma   90.00
#
_symmetry.space_group_name_H-M   'P 1'
#
loop_
_entity.id
_entity.type
_entity.pdbx_description
1 polymer ?
#
loop_
_entity_poly.entity_id
_entity_poly.type
_entity_poly.pdbx_seq_one_letter_code
_entity_poly.pdbx_strand_id
1 'polypeptide(L)'
;MARNSPEPDSLAPARNTSPIPHHPSHSWRIQRHREVSSTSDLAKEAPPWTVVVAERQTQGRGRLGRTWHSPTGGLWLSAVLPPPVPAQAMVALAVARALSAACGLPVRYEPPNDLALLGRKLGGVLVETVFAKGRPIKVVVGVGINVNNPSQAFPSPLSGRAIALVDVLGAPQDLKVVTRAVLAGIEAAHKEAVCHKWR
;
A
#
# COMPACT_ATOMS: atom_id res chain seq x y z
N MET A 1 24.37 73.01 -3.57
CA MET A 1 23.16 72.63 -2.81
C MET A 1 22.95 71.13 -2.96
N ALA A 2 22.52 70.49 -1.88
CA ALA A 2 22.67 69.07 -1.59
C ALA A 2 21.71 68.11 -2.33
N ARG A 3 22.06 66.81 -2.24
CA ARG A 3 21.23 65.58 -2.36
C ARG A 3 21.04 65.06 -3.79
N ASN A 4 21.09 63.76 -4.10
CA ASN A 4 21.33 62.51 -3.37
C ASN A 4 21.55 61.45 -4.48
N SER A 5 22.53 60.57 -4.32
CA SER A 5 22.65 59.35 -5.13
C SER A 5 21.59 58.33 -4.69
N PRO A 6 20.94 57.59 -5.59
CA PRO A 6 20.20 56.39 -5.19
C PRO A 6 21.10 55.14 -5.29
N GLU A 7 21.07 54.33 -4.23
CA GLU A 7 21.65 52.97 -4.15
C GLU A 7 20.99 51.98 -5.13
N PRO A 8 21.67 50.87 -5.48
CA PRO A 8 21.09 49.82 -6.32
C PRO A 8 20.12 48.91 -5.55
N ASP A 9 18.96 48.71 -6.16
CA ASP A 9 17.86 47.86 -5.69
C ASP A 9 18.29 46.38 -5.62
N SER A 10 18.40 45.88 -4.38
CA SER A 10 18.68 44.48 -4.07
C SER A 10 17.39 43.65 -4.18
N LEU A 11 17.16 43.03 -5.33
CA LEU A 11 16.13 41.99 -5.51
C LEU A 11 16.61 40.67 -4.89
N ALA A 12 16.31 40.46 -3.62
CA ALA A 12 16.29 39.12 -3.02
C ALA A 12 14.93 38.45 -3.32
N PRO A 13 14.87 37.20 -3.83
CA PRO A 13 13.59 36.52 -3.99
C PRO A 13 13.02 36.17 -2.62
N ALA A 14 11.81 36.65 -2.34
CA ALA A 14 11.01 36.25 -1.19
C ALA A 14 10.87 34.71 -1.20
N ARG A 15 11.59 34.04 -0.30
CA ARG A 15 11.35 32.63 0.01
C ARG A 15 10.01 32.56 0.73
N ASN A 16 8.95 32.33 -0.04
CA ASN A 16 7.66 31.96 0.50
C ASN A 16 7.76 30.55 1.10
N THR A 17 8.34 30.43 2.29
CA THR A 17 8.30 29.21 3.09
C THR A 17 6.97 29.18 3.83
N SER A 18 5.87 28.98 3.09
CA SER A 18 4.64 28.51 3.71
C SER A 18 4.97 27.21 4.44
N PRO A 19 4.70 27.10 5.75
CA PRO A 19 4.95 25.86 6.47
C PRO A 19 4.09 24.77 5.83
N ILE A 20 4.76 23.72 5.34
CA ILE A 20 4.10 22.48 4.95
C ILE A 20 3.28 22.04 6.16
N PRO A 21 1.97 21.84 6.05
CA PRO A 21 1.16 21.41 7.19
C PRO A 21 1.78 20.13 7.78
N HIS A 22 2.15 20.19 9.05
CA HIS A 22 2.58 19.04 9.81
C HIS A 22 1.47 17.98 9.72
N HIS A 23 1.72 16.92 8.96
CA HIS A 23 0.83 15.76 8.92
C HIS A 23 0.79 15.19 10.34
N PRO A 24 -0.39 15.00 10.96
CA PRO A 24 -0.44 14.33 12.24
C PRO A 24 0.20 12.95 12.05
N SER A 25 1.06 12.54 12.99
CA SER A 25 1.61 11.19 13.08
C SER A 25 0.46 10.23 13.42
N HIS A 26 -0.39 9.95 12.44
CA HIS A 26 -1.47 8.99 12.60
C HIS A 26 -0.83 7.61 12.75
N SER A 27 -1.12 6.95 13.86
CA SER A 27 -0.74 5.55 14.06
C SER A 27 -1.85 4.67 13.53
N TRP A 28 -1.50 3.61 12.80
CA TRP A 28 -2.47 2.62 12.35
C TRP A 28 -3.18 1.94 13.51
N ARG A 29 -4.52 1.91 13.46
CA ARG A 29 -5.32 1.03 14.30
C ARG A 29 -5.38 -0.35 13.64
N ILE A 30 -4.67 -1.33 14.19
CA ILE A 30 -4.60 -2.68 13.61
C ILE A 30 -5.62 -3.60 14.26
N GLN A 31 -6.59 -4.07 13.46
CA GLN A 31 -7.56 -5.11 13.81
C GLN A 31 -7.07 -6.44 13.24
N ARG A 32 -6.92 -7.46 14.10
CA ARG A 32 -6.41 -8.79 13.74
C ARG A 32 -7.52 -9.82 13.86
N HIS A 33 -7.65 -10.65 12.84
CA HIS A 33 -8.64 -11.71 12.77
C HIS A 33 -7.98 -13.05 12.41
N ARG A 34 -8.51 -14.15 12.94
CA ARG A 34 -8.09 -15.48 12.50
C ARG A 34 -8.63 -15.77 11.10
N GLU A 35 -9.94 -15.61 10.93
CA GLU A 35 -10.61 -15.86 9.66
C GLU A 35 -11.72 -14.82 9.42
N VAL A 36 -11.86 -14.41 8.15
CA VAL A 36 -12.91 -13.51 7.67
C VAL A 36 -13.35 -13.94 6.27
N SER A 37 -14.49 -13.44 5.78
CA SER A 37 -14.82 -13.55 4.35
C SER A 37 -13.80 -12.80 3.50
N SER A 38 -13.60 -11.51 3.79
CA SER A 38 -12.65 -10.63 3.13
C SER A 38 -12.27 -9.49 4.08
N THR A 39 -10.98 -9.18 4.17
CA THR A 39 -10.48 -8.02 4.92
C THR A 39 -11.01 -6.70 4.35
N SER A 40 -11.26 -6.65 3.04
CA SER A 40 -11.78 -5.45 2.36
C SER A 40 -13.22 -5.13 2.82
N ASP A 41 -14.05 -6.13 3.12
CA ASP A 41 -15.41 -5.90 3.62
C ASP A 41 -15.41 -5.24 5.00
N LEU A 42 -14.61 -5.76 5.93
CA LEU A 42 -14.47 -5.14 7.25
C LEU A 42 -13.83 -3.75 7.17
N ALA A 43 -12.85 -3.58 6.28
CA ALA A 43 -12.19 -2.28 6.08
C ALA A 43 -13.15 -1.22 5.49
N LYS A 44 -14.13 -1.62 4.67
CA LYS A 44 -15.19 -0.71 4.16
C LYS A 44 -16.11 -0.19 5.26
N GLU A 45 -16.20 -0.85 6.40
CA GLU A 45 -16.97 -0.38 7.56
C GLU A 45 -16.10 0.39 8.58
N ALA A 46 -14.77 0.24 8.52
CA ALA A 46 -13.85 0.88 9.44
C ALA A 46 -13.55 2.36 9.12
N PRO A 47 -13.19 3.18 10.12
CA PRO A 47 -12.75 4.56 9.89
C PRO A 47 -11.36 4.61 9.23
N PRO A 48 -10.98 5.73 8.58
CA PRO A 48 -9.63 5.97 8.09
C PRO A 48 -8.54 5.70 9.15
N TRP A 49 -7.36 5.33 8.68
CA TRP A 49 -6.21 4.91 9.48
C TRP A 49 -6.43 3.59 10.25
N THR A 50 -7.34 2.76 9.77
CA THR A 50 -7.53 1.38 10.24
C THR A 50 -6.89 0.39 9.29
N VAL A 51 -6.26 -0.66 9.84
CA VAL A 51 -5.76 -1.82 9.11
C VAL A 51 -6.52 -3.03 9.60
N VAL A 52 -7.14 -3.76 8.69
CA VAL A 52 -7.69 -5.08 8.95
C VAL A 52 -6.71 -6.10 8.40
N VAL A 53 -6.26 -7.04 9.23
CA VAL A 53 -5.43 -8.18 8.81
C VAL A 53 -6.08 -9.47 9.25
N ALA A 54 -6.02 -10.49 8.40
CA ALA A 54 -6.53 -11.83 8.70
C ALA A 54 -5.47 -12.90 8.44
N GLU A 55 -5.48 -13.98 9.22
CA GLU A 55 -4.65 -15.16 8.94
C GLU A 55 -5.18 -15.92 7.71
N ARG A 56 -6.51 -15.95 7.51
CA ARG A 56 -7.17 -16.59 6.36
C ARG A 56 -8.36 -15.77 5.86
N GLN A 57 -8.62 -15.82 4.55
CA GLN A 57 -9.88 -15.34 3.95
C GLN A 57 -10.62 -16.48 3.24
N THR A 58 -11.93 -16.60 3.45
CA THR A 58 -12.77 -17.59 2.74
C THR A 58 -13.25 -17.10 1.37
N GLN A 59 -13.33 -15.78 1.17
CA GLN A 59 -13.82 -15.13 -0.05
C GLN A 59 -12.90 -13.96 -0.45
N GLY A 60 -11.58 -14.19 -0.42
CA GLY A 60 -10.60 -13.20 -0.88
C GLY A 60 -10.88 -12.77 -2.33
N ARG A 61 -10.71 -11.48 -2.62
CA ARG A 61 -11.03 -10.89 -3.93
C ARG A 61 -9.81 -10.28 -4.61
N GLY A 62 -9.68 -10.54 -5.90
CA GLY A 62 -8.81 -9.83 -6.82
C GLY A 62 -9.60 -8.95 -7.78
N ARG A 63 -8.91 -8.36 -8.76
CA ARG A 63 -9.55 -7.57 -9.82
C ARG A 63 -10.53 -8.40 -10.65
N LEU A 64 -11.55 -7.73 -11.19
CA LEU A 64 -12.52 -8.28 -12.14
C LEU A 64 -13.24 -9.53 -11.59
N GLY A 65 -13.54 -9.53 -10.29
CA GLY A 65 -14.27 -10.62 -9.64
C GLY A 65 -13.49 -11.92 -9.45
N ARG A 66 -12.19 -11.96 -9.79
CA ARG A 66 -11.36 -13.15 -9.58
C ARG A 66 -11.17 -13.44 -8.10
N THR A 67 -11.22 -14.70 -7.71
CA THR A 67 -10.91 -15.14 -6.34
C THR A 67 -9.42 -14.98 -6.03
N TRP A 68 -9.12 -14.47 -4.83
CA TRP A 68 -7.77 -14.44 -4.26
C TRP A 68 -7.61 -15.58 -3.25
N HIS A 69 -6.77 -16.57 -3.55
CA HIS A 69 -6.47 -17.67 -2.65
C HIS A 69 -5.69 -17.16 -1.43
N SER A 70 -6.26 -17.30 -0.22
CA SER A 70 -5.79 -16.65 1.00
C SER A 70 -5.65 -17.61 2.21
N PRO A 71 -4.85 -18.70 2.12
CA PRO A 71 -4.67 -19.62 3.24
C PRO A 71 -3.82 -19.01 4.36
N THR A 72 -3.75 -19.67 5.51
CA THR A 72 -2.79 -19.30 6.57
C THR A 72 -1.36 -19.26 6.04
N GLY A 73 -0.57 -18.31 6.51
CA GLY A 73 0.85 -18.16 6.18
C GLY A 73 1.16 -16.97 5.26
N GLY A 74 0.18 -16.46 4.51
CA GLY A 74 0.35 -15.20 3.78
C GLY A 74 -0.02 -13.97 4.61
N LEU A 75 0.17 -12.78 4.02
CA LEU A 75 -0.28 -11.51 4.56
C LEU A 75 -1.52 -11.06 3.79
N TRP A 76 -2.68 -11.08 4.45
CA TRP A 76 -3.96 -10.64 3.89
C TRP A 76 -4.42 -9.40 4.65
N LEU A 77 -4.29 -8.24 4.02
CA LEU A 77 -4.41 -6.95 4.69
C LEU A 77 -5.28 -6.00 3.86
N SER A 78 -6.11 -5.20 4.54
CA SER A 78 -6.80 -4.05 3.95
C SER A 78 -6.58 -2.81 4.82
N ALA A 79 -6.02 -1.75 4.23
CA ALA A 79 -5.78 -0.48 4.91
C ALA A 79 -6.80 0.58 4.46
N VAL A 80 -7.32 1.34 5.41
CA VAL A 80 -8.30 2.41 5.16
C VAL A 80 -7.59 3.76 5.19
N LEU A 81 -7.68 4.50 4.10
CA LEU A 81 -7.10 5.83 3.96
C LEU A 81 -8.18 6.89 3.78
N PRO A 82 -7.97 8.12 4.29
CA PRO A 82 -8.79 9.25 3.90
C PRO A 82 -8.45 9.66 2.46
N PRO A 83 -9.37 10.34 1.74
CA PRO A 83 -9.04 10.99 0.49
C PRO A 83 -7.83 11.93 0.65
N PRO A 84 -7.00 12.13 -0.39
CA PRO A 84 -7.19 11.71 -1.79
C PRO A 84 -6.94 10.23 -2.05
N VAL A 85 -7.46 9.76 -3.19
CA VAL A 85 -7.31 8.37 -3.64
C VAL A 85 -5.98 8.22 -4.39
N PRO A 86 -4.99 7.48 -3.85
CA PRO A 86 -3.79 7.19 -4.59
C PRO A 86 -4.11 6.27 -5.78
N ALA A 87 -3.45 6.48 -6.92
CA ALA A 87 -3.62 5.61 -8.07
C ALA A 87 -3.14 4.19 -7.74
N GLN A 88 -3.86 3.17 -8.21
CA GLN A 88 -3.50 1.78 -7.91
C GLN A 88 -2.07 1.40 -8.31
N ALA A 89 -1.60 1.89 -9.47
CA ALA A 89 -0.22 1.69 -9.92
C ALA A 89 0.80 2.32 -8.98
N MET A 90 0.51 3.52 -8.45
CA MET A 90 1.37 4.22 -7.49
C MET A 90 1.49 3.42 -6.18
N VAL A 91 0.36 2.92 -5.66
CA VAL A 91 0.37 2.08 -4.44
C VAL A 91 1.13 0.78 -4.68
N ALA A 92 0.86 0.08 -5.78
CA ALA A 92 1.53 -1.19 -6.10
C ALA A 92 3.05 -1.00 -6.26
N LEU A 93 3.48 0.08 -6.94
CA LEU A 93 4.89 0.41 -7.09
C LEU A 93 5.56 0.73 -5.75
N ALA A 94 4.92 1.53 -4.90
CA ALA A 94 5.45 1.88 -3.58
C ALA A 94 5.57 0.66 -2.67
N VAL A 95 4.57 -0.22 -2.66
CA VAL A 95 4.59 -1.48 -1.91
C VAL A 95 5.68 -2.42 -2.44
N ALA A 96 5.85 -2.54 -3.77
CA ALA A 96 6.93 -3.33 -4.37
C ALA A 96 8.31 -2.86 -3.89
N ARG A 97 8.55 -1.53 -3.92
CA ARG A 97 9.81 -0.93 -3.46
C ARG A 97 10.07 -1.18 -1.98
N ALA A 98 9.05 -1.01 -1.14
CA ALA A 98 9.18 -1.22 0.30
C ALA A 98 9.45 -2.70 0.65
N LEU A 99 8.76 -3.64 -0.01
CA LEU A 99 9.03 -5.08 0.15
C LEU A 99 10.42 -5.45 -0.36
N SER A 100 10.83 -4.91 -1.52
CA SER A 100 12.15 -5.15 -2.09
C SER A 100 13.26 -4.76 -1.11
N ALA A 101 13.16 -3.56 -0.52
CA ALA A 101 14.10 -3.08 0.48
C ALA A 101 14.07 -3.92 1.78
N ALA A 102 12.88 -4.28 2.27
CA ALA A 102 12.75 -5.00 3.54
C ALA A 102 13.19 -6.46 3.46
N CYS A 103 13.02 -7.12 2.31
CA CYS A 103 13.35 -8.53 2.13
C CYS A 103 14.71 -8.75 1.44
N GLY A 104 15.35 -7.71 0.88
CA GLY A 104 16.56 -7.86 0.08
C GLY A 104 16.32 -8.65 -1.21
N LEU A 105 15.11 -8.59 -1.77
CA LEU A 105 14.68 -9.36 -2.94
C LEU A 105 14.19 -8.42 -4.04
N PRO A 106 14.36 -8.77 -5.33
CA PRO A 106 13.96 -7.90 -6.44
C PRO A 106 12.45 -7.97 -6.70
N VAL A 107 11.64 -7.50 -5.74
CA VAL A 107 10.17 -7.40 -5.89
C VAL A 107 9.85 -6.28 -6.89
N ARG A 108 9.10 -6.60 -7.93
CA ARG A 108 8.74 -5.70 -9.03
C ARG A 108 7.24 -5.44 -9.06
N TYR A 109 6.87 -4.23 -9.46
CA TYR A 109 5.50 -3.96 -9.88
C TYR A 109 5.27 -4.53 -11.29
N GLU A 110 4.23 -5.33 -11.44
CA GLU A 110 3.76 -5.84 -12.71
C GLU A 110 2.35 -5.30 -12.98
N PRO A 111 2.17 -4.44 -14.00
CA PRO A 111 0.88 -3.83 -14.28
C PRO A 111 -0.24 -4.86 -14.49
N PRO A 112 -1.49 -4.53 -14.10
CA PRO A 112 -1.90 -3.24 -13.56
C PRO A 112 -1.75 -3.11 -12.03
N ASN A 113 -1.48 -4.20 -11.31
CA ASN A 113 -1.64 -4.23 -9.86
C ASN A 113 -0.91 -5.36 -9.13
N ASP A 114 -0.12 -6.13 -9.85
CA ASP A 114 0.53 -7.32 -9.32
C ASP A 114 1.92 -6.99 -8.82
N LEU A 115 2.37 -7.77 -7.85
CA LEU A 115 3.74 -7.75 -7.35
C LEU A 115 4.38 -9.06 -7.77
N ALA A 116 5.52 -8.98 -8.46
CA ALA A 116 6.21 -10.12 -9.02
C ALA A 116 7.59 -10.29 -8.39
N LEU A 117 8.00 -11.54 -8.24
CA LEU A 117 9.32 -11.96 -7.80
C LEU A 117 9.78 -13.10 -8.69
N LEU A 118 10.95 -12.96 -9.31
CA LEU A 118 11.50 -13.94 -10.27
C LEU A 118 10.51 -14.30 -11.40
N GLY A 119 9.79 -13.31 -11.92
CA GLY A 119 8.80 -13.48 -13.00
C GLY A 119 7.52 -14.23 -12.60
N ARG A 120 7.34 -14.53 -11.31
CA ARG A 120 6.16 -15.19 -10.76
C ARG A 120 5.42 -14.26 -9.81
N LYS A 121 4.11 -14.44 -9.70
CA LYS A 121 3.25 -13.58 -8.88
C LYS A 121 3.49 -13.80 -7.39
N LEU A 122 4.05 -12.80 -6.72
CA LEU A 122 4.25 -12.78 -5.27
C LEU A 122 3.00 -12.29 -4.53
N GLY A 123 2.31 -11.31 -5.11
CA GLY A 123 1.22 -10.63 -4.44
C GLY A 123 0.42 -9.73 -5.38
N GLY A 124 -0.51 -8.98 -4.81
CA GLY A 124 -1.31 -8.01 -5.54
C GLY A 124 -1.87 -6.92 -4.64
N VAL A 125 -2.12 -5.76 -5.25
CA VAL A 125 -2.73 -4.60 -4.61
C VAL A 125 -4.08 -4.31 -5.29
N LEU A 126 -5.09 -3.95 -4.52
CA LEU A 126 -6.39 -3.52 -5.00
C LEU A 126 -6.79 -2.23 -4.29
N VAL A 127 -7.10 -1.19 -5.04
CA VAL A 127 -7.56 0.09 -4.49
C VAL A 127 -9.04 0.26 -4.81
N GLU A 128 -9.88 0.29 -3.77
CA GLU A 128 -11.33 0.48 -3.86
C GLU A 128 -11.72 1.80 -3.20
N THR A 129 -12.52 2.62 -3.88
CA THR A 129 -13.01 3.90 -3.32
C THR A 129 -14.42 3.72 -2.78
N VAL A 130 -14.66 4.20 -1.56
CA VAL A 130 -16.00 4.22 -0.95
C VAL A 130 -16.60 5.61 -1.14
N PHE A 131 -17.82 5.65 -1.67
CA PHE A 131 -18.55 6.88 -1.95
C PHE A 131 -19.73 7.05 -1.00
N ALA A 132 -20.00 8.30 -0.61
CA ALA A 132 -21.26 8.70 0.01
C ALA A 132 -21.77 9.96 -0.69
N LYS A 133 -23.05 9.95 -1.08
CA LYS A 133 -23.69 11.07 -1.81
C LYS A 133 -22.86 11.54 -3.02
N GLY A 134 -22.32 10.59 -3.79
CA GLY A 134 -21.51 10.86 -4.98
C GLY A 134 -20.08 11.37 -4.71
N ARG A 135 -19.64 11.48 -3.45
CA ARG A 135 -18.30 11.96 -3.10
C ARG A 135 -17.45 10.84 -2.49
N PRO A 136 -16.15 10.75 -2.83
CA PRO A 136 -15.26 9.79 -2.19
C PRO A 136 -15.07 10.16 -0.72
N ILE A 137 -15.39 9.25 0.20
CA ILE A 137 -15.27 9.47 1.65
C ILE A 137 -14.08 8.73 2.27
N LYS A 138 -13.64 7.63 1.67
CA LYS A 138 -12.46 6.86 2.07
C LYS A 138 -12.04 5.90 0.97
N VAL A 139 -10.85 5.33 1.14
CA VAL A 139 -10.24 4.38 0.23
C VAL A 139 -9.84 3.15 1.01
N VAL A 140 -10.10 1.98 0.45
CA VAL A 140 -9.64 0.70 0.97
C VAL A 140 -8.56 0.16 0.04
N VAL A 141 -7.37 -0.02 0.59
CA VAL A 141 -6.22 -0.61 -0.09
C VAL A 141 -6.04 -2.04 0.38
N GLY A 142 -6.54 -2.99 -0.40
CA GLY A 142 -6.31 -4.41 -0.19
C GLY A 142 -4.93 -4.83 -0.70
N VAL A 143 -4.17 -5.55 0.12
CA VAL A 143 -2.86 -6.11 -0.22
C VAL A 143 -2.84 -7.58 0.19
N GLY A 144 -2.55 -8.45 -0.77
CA GLY A 144 -2.31 -9.88 -0.54
C GLY A 144 -0.89 -10.25 -0.94
N ILE A 145 -0.10 -10.76 0.00
CA ILE A 145 1.29 -11.21 -0.24
C ILE A 145 1.44 -12.67 0.17
N ASN A 146 2.01 -13.49 -0.71
CA ASN A 146 2.42 -14.84 -0.36
C ASN A 146 3.74 -14.77 0.43
N VAL A 147 3.72 -15.24 1.67
CA VAL A 147 4.85 -15.08 2.62
C VAL A 147 5.35 -16.45 3.06
N ASN A 148 4.65 -17.11 3.98
CA ASN A 148 4.99 -18.40 4.59
C ASN A 148 4.06 -19.53 4.11
N ASN A 149 3.32 -19.31 3.03
CA ASN A 149 2.48 -20.29 2.36
C ASN A 149 3.23 -20.82 1.12
N PRO A 150 3.95 -21.96 1.22
CA PRO A 150 4.84 -22.44 0.16
C PRO A 150 4.07 -22.68 -1.15
N SER A 151 4.63 -22.24 -2.28
CA SER A 151 3.89 -22.24 -3.56
C SER A 151 3.58 -23.63 -4.10
N GLN A 152 4.29 -24.67 -3.62
CA GLN A 152 4.00 -26.08 -3.94
C GLN A 152 2.61 -26.52 -3.44
N ALA A 153 2.08 -25.86 -2.41
CA ALA A 153 0.74 -26.15 -1.86
C ALA A 153 -0.38 -25.33 -2.54
N PHE A 154 -0.05 -24.48 -3.52
CA PHE A 154 -1.07 -23.66 -4.19
C PHE A 154 -1.93 -24.50 -5.14
N PRO A 155 -3.25 -24.28 -5.18
CA PRO A 155 -4.13 -25.00 -6.08
C PRO A 155 -3.81 -24.65 -7.54
N SER A 156 -4.07 -25.58 -8.45
CA SER A 156 -4.16 -25.24 -9.88
C SER A 156 -5.28 -24.20 -10.10
N PRO A 157 -5.10 -23.17 -10.95
CA PRO A 157 -4.00 -22.92 -11.88
C PRO A 157 -2.89 -21.99 -11.34
N LEU A 158 -2.82 -21.76 -10.02
CA LEU A 158 -1.82 -20.87 -9.41
C LEU A 158 -0.44 -21.51 -9.31
N SER A 159 -0.39 -22.84 -9.23
CA SER A 159 0.85 -23.62 -9.23
C SER A 159 1.72 -23.26 -10.44
N GLY A 160 3.02 -23.07 -10.20
CA GLY A 160 4.00 -22.59 -11.20
C GLY A 160 3.92 -21.09 -11.52
N ARG A 161 2.77 -20.43 -11.37
CA ARG A 161 2.58 -19.01 -11.70
C ARG A 161 2.78 -18.06 -10.53
N ALA A 162 2.47 -18.50 -9.32
CA ALA A 162 2.64 -17.73 -8.09
C ALA A 162 3.83 -18.25 -7.26
N ILE A 163 4.45 -17.37 -6.48
CA ILE A 163 5.62 -17.64 -5.62
C ILE A 163 5.37 -17.03 -4.24
N ALA A 164 5.98 -17.59 -3.20
CA ALA A 164 5.99 -17.05 -1.83
C ALA A 164 7.39 -16.64 -1.40
N LEU A 165 7.51 -15.73 -0.42
CA LEU A 165 8.81 -15.32 0.12
C LEU A 165 9.62 -16.50 0.68
N VAL A 166 8.95 -17.44 1.36
CA VAL A 166 9.58 -18.66 1.90
C VAL A 166 10.22 -19.52 0.82
N ASP A 167 9.70 -19.52 -0.41
CA ASP A 167 10.26 -20.31 -1.52
C ASP A 167 11.65 -19.82 -1.94
N VAL A 168 11.93 -18.53 -1.73
CA VAL A 168 13.19 -17.88 -2.14
C VAL A 168 14.15 -17.75 -0.97
N LEU A 169 13.63 -17.43 0.22
CA LEU A 169 14.45 -17.20 1.41
C LEU A 169 14.75 -18.48 2.19
N GLY A 170 14.07 -19.58 1.90
CA GLY A 170 14.31 -20.90 2.51
C GLY A 170 13.90 -21.02 3.99
N ALA A 171 13.34 -19.96 4.58
CA ALA A 171 12.89 -19.93 5.97
C ALA A 171 11.62 -19.08 6.13
N PRO A 172 10.80 -19.32 7.18
CA PRO A 172 9.67 -18.48 7.50
C PRO A 172 10.07 -17.03 7.80
N GLN A 173 9.28 -16.08 7.32
CA GLN A 173 9.46 -14.65 7.51
C GLN A 173 8.56 -14.12 8.63
N ASP A 174 9.04 -13.10 9.36
CA ASP A 174 8.22 -12.40 10.34
C ASP A 174 7.16 -11.54 9.63
N LEU A 175 5.90 -11.94 9.76
CA LEU A 175 4.76 -11.21 9.20
C LEU A 175 4.68 -9.76 9.71
N LYS A 176 5.20 -9.42 10.89
CA LYS A 176 5.25 -8.04 11.38
C LYS A 176 6.21 -7.18 10.56
N VAL A 177 7.35 -7.72 10.13
CA VAL A 177 8.31 -7.04 9.25
C VAL A 177 7.67 -6.79 7.89
N VAL A 178 7.05 -7.82 7.30
CA VAL A 178 6.36 -7.71 6.00
C VAL A 178 5.19 -6.72 6.09
N THR A 179 4.37 -6.79 7.14
CA THR A 179 3.26 -5.84 7.38
C THR A 179 3.75 -4.40 7.44
N ARG A 180 4.82 -4.13 8.19
CA ARG A 180 5.40 -2.79 8.31
C ARG A 180 5.92 -2.27 6.97
N ALA A 181 6.58 -3.12 6.18
CA ALA A 181 7.03 -2.76 4.83
C ALA A 181 5.84 -2.40 3.92
N VAL A 182 4.79 -3.22 3.92
CA VAL A 182 3.56 -2.94 3.14
C VAL A 182 2.93 -1.62 3.56
N LEU A 183 2.75 -1.38 4.87
CA LEU A 183 2.15 -0.14 5.38
C LEU A 183 3.00 1.09 5.03
N ALA A 184 4.33 1.00 5.13
CA ALA A 184 5.23 2.08 4.72
C ALA A 184 5.09 2.40 3.22
N GLY A 185 4.93 1.39 2.37
CA GLY A 185 4.66 1.59 0.93
C GLY A 185 3.31 2.27 0.67
N ILE A 186 2.26 1.87 1.40
CA ILE A 186 0.93 2.49 1.32
C ILE A 186 0.96 3.95 1.77
N GLU A 187 1.61 4.24 2.89
CA GLU A 187 1.79 5.60 3.41
C GLU A 187 2.55 6.50 2.44
N ALA A 188 3.63 5.99 1.83
CA ALA A 188 4.40 6.73 0.84
C ALA A 188 3.54 7.12 -0.37
N ALA A 189 2.75 6.18 -0.91
CA ALA A 189 1.85 6.45 -2.02
C ALA A 189 0.72 7.43 -1.63
N HIS A 190 0.18 7.32 -0.41
CA HIS A 190 -0.83 8.27 0.08
C HIS A 190 -0.26 9.68 0.22
N LYS A 191 0.93 9.82 0.81
CA LYS A 191 1.63 11.10 0.94
C LYS A 191 1.89 11.74 -0.41
N GLU A 192 2.32 10.95 -1.40
CA GLU A 192 2.51 11.43 -2.77
C GLU A 192 1.20 11.94 -3.37
N ALA A 193 0.11 11.18 -3.25
CA ALA A 193 -1.21 11.59 -3.72
C ALA A 193 -1.73 12.88 -3.04
N VAL A 194 -1.45 13.06 -1.74
CA VAL A 194 -1.73 14.31 -1.02
C VAL A 194 -0.93 15.45 -1.63
N CYS A 195 0.40 15.32 -1.72
CA CYS A 195 1.28 16.39 -2.21
C CYS A 195 0.97 16.83 -3.66
N HIS A 196 0.60 15.90 -4.54
CA HIS A 196 0.26 16.22 -5.93
C HIS A 196 -1.10 16.89 -6.10
N LYS A 197 -2.02 16.79 -5.13
CA LYS A 197 -3.32 17.48 -5.18
C LYS A 197 -3.24 18.97 -4.85
N TRP A 198 -2.11 19.42 -4.31
CA TRP A 198 -1.85 20.80 -3.90
C TRP A 198 -0.83 21.51 -4.81
N ARG A 199 -0.57 20.96 -6.00
CA ARG A 199 0.10 21.63 -7.13
C ARG A 199 -0.92 21.93 -8.20
#